data_AF-A0A2C1Z1X0-F1
#
_entry.id   AF-A0A2C1Z1X0-F1
#
_cell.length_a   1.000
_cell.length_b   1.000
_cell.length_c   1.000
_cell.angle_alpha   90.00
_cell.angle_beta   90.00
_cell.angle_gamma   90.00
#
_symmetry.space_group_name_H-M   'P 1'
#
loop_
_entity.id
_entity.type
_entity.pdbx_description
1 polymer ?
#
loop_
_entity_poly.entity_id
_entity_poly.type
_entity_poly.pdbx_seq_one_letter_code
_entity_poly.pdbx_strand_id
1 'polypeptide(L)'
;MITLIVLMVLTFGITHYTNSKFIDYAFVVGLAATVVIWFFTSKGGVTTRIVDGSIQGSTGVKTQGEKFEFSPSLVFITSLAYTILSFASMLFYYRSYL
;
A
#
# COMPACT_ATOMS: atom_id res chain seq x y z
N MET A 1 -3.86 1.03 -14.96
CA MET A 1 -2.74 0.94 -15.93
C MET A 1 -1.47 1.55 -15.38
N ILE A 2 -1.44 2.86 -15.05
CA ILE A 2 -0.24 3.52 -14.50
C ILE A 2 0.29 2.83 -13.22
N THR A 3 -0.60 2.37 -12.35
CA THR A 3 -0.26 1.69 -11.08
C THR A 3 0.57 0.42 -11.26
N LEU A 4 0.23 -0.41 -12.26
CA LEU A 4 0.98 -1.62 -12.58
C LEU A 4 2.38 -1.30 -13.11
N ILE A 5 2.49 -0.24 -13.94
CA ILE A 5 3.78 0.22 -14.46
C ILE A 5 4.67 0.69 -13.30
N VAL A 6 4.12 1.49 -12.38
CA VAL A 6 4.85 1.96 -11.20
C VAL A 6 5.33 0.79 -10.35
N LEU A 7 4.45 -0.18 -10.04
CA LEU A 7 4.81 -1.38 -9.29
C LEU A 7 5.92 -2.18 -9.97
N MET A 8 5.82 -2.40 -11.28
CA MET A 8 6.82 -3.15 -12.04
C MET A 8 8.17 -2.44 -12.07
N VAL A 9 8.19 -1.11 -12.26
CA VAL A 9 9.41 -0.29 -12.23
C VAL A 9 10.05 -0.32 -10.83
N LEU A 10 9.25 -0.23 -9.77
CA LEU A 10 9.74 -0.24 -8.38
C LEU A 10 10.38 -1.58 -8.04
N THR A 11 9.69 -2.69 -8.36
CA THR A 11 10.24 -4.04 -8.17
C THR A 11 11.49 -4.25 -9.02
N PHE A 12 11.48 -3.82 -10.30
CA PHE A 12 12.65 -3.95 -11.18
C PHE A 12 13.85 -3.15 -10.66
N GLY A 13 13.64 -1.91 -10.20
CA GLY A 13 14.70 -1.09 -9.61
C GLY A 13 15.34 -1.73 -8.37
N ILE A 14 14.51 -2.27 -7.46
CA ILE A 14 15.00 -2.95 -6.25
C ILE A 14 15.77 -4.23 -6.61
N THR A 15 15.28 -4.99 -7.59
CA THR A 15 15.92 -6.25 -8.02
C THR A 15 17.25 -6.00 -8.73
N HIS A 16 17.35 -4.94 -9.52
CA HIS A 16 18.59 -4.55 -10.18
C HIS A 16 19.64 -4.11 -9.17
N TYR A 17 19.24 -3.37 -8.13
CA TYR A 17 20.13 -2.97 -7.05
C TYR A 17 20.60 -4.16 -6.20
N THR A 18 19.71 -5.11 -5.92
CA THR A 18 19.98 -6.23 -4.99
C THR A 18 20.44 -7.52 -5.69
N ASN A 19 20.64 -7.51 -7.02
CA ASN A 19 20.97 -8.69 -7.84
C ASN A 19 20.10 -9.94 -7.52
N SER A 20 18.84 -9.70 -7.16
CA SER A 20 17.93 -10.73 -6.67
C SER A 20 16.80 -10.98 -7.66
N LYS A 21 16.04 -12.07 -7.48
CA LYS A 21 14.97 -12.41 -8.42
C LYS A 21 13.77 -11.51 -8.20
N PHE A 22 13.09 -11.18 -9.30
CA PHE A 22 11.87 -10.37 -9.27
C PHE A 22 10.80 -10.96 -8.34
N ILE A 23 10.66 -12.29 -8.32
CA ILE A 23 9.67 -13.00 -7.53
C ILE A 23 9.84 -12.77 -6.02
N ASP A 24 11.08 -12.55 -5.56
CA ASP A 24 11.42 -12.41 -4.14
C ASP A 24 10.91 -11.07 -3.59
N TYR A 25 10.93 -10.03 -4.44
CA TYR A 25 10.55 -8.67 -4.05
C TYR A 25 9.15 -8.28 -4.54
N ALA A 26 8.60 -8.94 -5.55
CA ALA A 26 7.29 -8.59 -6.12
C ALA A 26 6.17 -8.60 -5.07
N PHE A 27 6.16 -9.60 -4.20
CA PHE A 27 5.17 -9.67 -3.11
C PHE A 27 5.36 -8.54 -2.10
N VAL A 28 6.59 -8.32 -1.62
CA VAL A 28 6.89 -7.30 -0.60
C VAL A 28 6.61 -5.90 -1.12
N VAL A 29 7.02 -5.60 -2.36
CA VAL A 29 6.77 -4.32 -3.03
C VAL A 29 5.29 -4.10 -3.28
N GLY A 30 4.58 -5.13 -3.74
CA GLY A 30 3.12 -5.10 -3.90
C GLY A 30 2.43 -4.77 -2.58
N LEU A 31 2.76 -5.49 -1.51
CA LEU A 31 2.17 -5.31 -0.19
C LEU A 31 2.46 -3.91 0.36
N ALA A 32 3.71 -3.44 0.28
CA ALA A 32 4.09 -2.09 0.69
C ALA A 32 3.30 -1.02 -0.06
N ALA A 33 3.19 -1.14 -1.38
CA ALA A 33 2.41 -0.21 -2.19
C ALA A 33 0.92 -0.25 -1.86
N THR A 34 0.34 -1.43 -1.64
CA THR A 34 -1.06 -1.57 -1.22
C THR A 34 -1.32 -0.89 0.12
N VAL A 35 -0.42 -1.06 1.09
CA VAL A 35 -0.53 -0.39 2.41
C VAL A 35 -0.43 1.13 2.27
N VAL A 36 0.53 1.62 1.46
CA VAL A 36 0.68 3.06 1.21
C VAL A 36 -0.57 3.62 0.53
N ILE A 37 -1.07 2.97 -0.51
CA ILE A 37 -2.29 3.41 -1.22
C ILE A 37 -3.49 3.38 -0.26
N TRP A 38 -3.63 2.32 0.54
CA TRP A 38 -4.68 2.21 1.55
C TRP A 38 -4.66 3.38 2.53
N PHE A 39 -3.46 3.73 3.02
CA PHE A 39 -3.26 4.85 3.92
C PHE A 39 -3.71 6.18 3.30
N PHE A 40 -3.31 6.46 2.05
CA PHE A 40 -3.72 7.68 1.34
C PHE A 40 -5.19 7.69 0.89
N THR A 41 -5.79 6.51 0.72
CA THR A 41 -7.18 6.35 0.27
C THR A 41 -8.17 6.32 1.44
N SER A 42 -7.69 6.25 2.68
CA SER A 42 -8.51 6.26 3.89
C SER A 42 -8.74 7.67 4.40
N LYS A 43 -10.01 8.06 4.63
CA LYS A 43 -10.38 9.30 5.33
C LYS A 43 -10.61 9.03 6.81
N GLY A 44 -10.38 10.03 7.67
CA GLY A 44 -10.53 9.87 9.13
C GLY A 44 -9.54 8.88 9.76
N GLY A 45 -8.39 8.65 9.12
CA GLY A 45 -7.33 7.77 9.61
C GLY A 45 -6.57 8.34 10.82
N VAL A 46 -5.57 7.59 11.29
CA VAL A 46 -4.77 7.94 12.48
C VAL A 46 -4.17 9.35 12.37
N THR A 47 -3.59 9.70 11.22
CA THR A 47 -2.99 11.02 10.99
C THR A 47 -4.01 12.14 11.05
N THR A 48 -5.18 11.97 10.42
CA THR A 48 -6.27 12.95 10.46
C THR A 48 -6.71 13.21 11.89
N ARG A 49 -6.88 12.14 12.68
CA ARG A 49 -7.29 12.24 14.08
C ARG A 49 -6.25 12.92 14.98
N ILE A 50 -4.96 12.74 14.70
CA ILE A 50 -3.87 13.43 15.41
C ILE A 50 -3.87 14.92 15.08
N VAL A 51 -3.97 15.27 13.80
CA VAL A 51 -4.02 16.67 13.35
C VAL A 51 -5.25 17.39 13.90
N ASP A 52 -6.42 16.74 13.84
CA ASP A 52 -7.67 17.26 14.41
C ASP A 52 -7.55 17.52 15.93
N GLY A 53 -6.91 16.60 16.67
CA GLY A 53 -6.64 16.78 18.10
C GLY A 53 -5.68 17.95 18.37
N SER A 54 -4.65 18.13 17.55
CA SER A 54 -3.73 19.25 17.65
C SER A 54 -4.42 20.60 17.36
N ILE A 55 -5.29 20.66 16.35
CA ILE A 55 -6.04 21.86 16.00
C ILE A 55 -7.08 22.18 17.09
N GLN A 56 -7.78 21.17 17.60
CA GLN A 56 -8.69 21.32 18.75
C GLN A 56 -7.97 21.87 19.98
N GLY A 57 -6.79 21.33 20.30
CA GLY A 57 -5.99 21.80 21.43
C GLY A 57 -5.49 23.24 21.27
N SER A 58 -5.20 23.66 20.03
CA SER A 58 -4.69 25.01 19.73
C SER A 58 -5.78 26.08 19.60
N THR A 59 -6.98 25.72 19.15
CA THR A 59 -8.06 26.69 18.85
C THR A 59 -9.24 26.61 19.81
N GLY A 60 -9.35 25.54 20.61
CA GLY A 60 -10.51 25.28 21.47
C GLY A 60 -11.79 24.93 20.71
N VAL A 61 -11.77 24.94 19.37
CA VAL A 61 -12.92 24.61 18.52
C VAL A 61 -12.94 23.11 18.31
N LYS A 62 -13.98 22.45 18.84
CA LYS A 62 -14.19 21.00 18.68
C LYS A 62 -14.38 20.65 17.20
N THR A 63 -13.34 20.11 16.55
CA THR A 63 -13.47 19.55 15.20
C THR A 63 -14.34 18.30 15.26
N GLN A 64 -15.35 18.23 14.38
CA GLN A 64 -16.14 17.01 14.21
C GLN A 64 -15.22 15.97 13.59
N GLY A 65 -14.78 14.99 14.38
CA GLY A 65 -13.88 13.95 13.88
C GLY A 65 -14.51 13.26 12.68
N GLU A 66 -13.81 13.26 11.54
CA GLU A 66 -14.26 12.53 10.37
C GLU A 66 -14.33 11.04 10.72
N LYS A 67 -15.48 10.41 10.42
CA LYS A 67 -15.64 8.96 10.57
C LYS A 67 -14.65 8.28 9.64
N PHE A 68 -14.03 7.19 10.10
CA PHE A 68 -13.16 6.40 9.24
C PHE A 68 -13.97 5.90 8.03
N GLU A 69 -13.61 6.39 6.86
CA GLU A 69 -14.30 6.04 5.62
C GLU A 69 -13.24 5.64 4.59
N PHE A 70 -13.26 4.36 4.24
CA PHE A 70 -12.37 3.81 3.24
C PHE A 70 -13.07 3.80 1.88
N SER A 71 -12.58 4.60 0.93
CA SER A 71 -13.13 4.67 -0.42
C SER A 71 -12.22 3.93 -1.39
N PRO A 72 -12.37 2.60 -1.58
CA PRO A 72 -11.45 1.82 -2.38
C PRO A 72 -11.34 2.38 -3.80
N SER A 73 -10.18 2.95 -4.11
CA SER A 73 -9.88 3.47 -5.43
C SER A 73 -9.55 2.33 -6.39
N LEU A 74 -9.75 2.56 -7.69
CA LEU A 74 -9.35 1.63 -8.74
C LEU A 74 -7.84 1.30 -8.62
N VAL A 75 -7.05 2.27 -8.16
CA VAL A 75 -5.62 2.13 -7.84
C VAL A 75 -5.39 1.12 -6.71
N PHE A 76 -6.12 1.23 -5.60
CA PHE A 76 -6.05 0.29 -4.49
C PHE A 76 -6.36 -1.15 -4.95
N ILE A 77 -7.46 -1.33 -5.68
CA ILE A 77 -7.90 -2.64 -6.18
C ILE A 77 -6.82 -3.25 -7.09
N THR A 78 -6.24 -2.47 -8.00
CA THR A 78 -5.17 -2.98 -8.88
C THR A 78 -3.91 -3.37 -8.12
N SER A 79 -3.52 -2.60 -7.09
CA SER A 79 -2.36 -2.96 -6.26
C SER A 79 -2.62 -4.23 -5.45
N LEU A 80 -3.83 -4.36 -4.89
CA LEU A 80 -4.20 -5.52 -4.08
C LEU A 80 -4.23 -6.79 -4.94
N ALA A 81 -4.80 -6.70 -6.15
CA ALA A 81 -4.77 -7.79 -7.12
C ALA A 81 -3.34 -8.19 -7.50
N TYR A 82 -2.46 -7.21 -7.75
CA TYR A 82 -1.04 -7.46 -8.01
C TYR A 82 -0.35 -8.16 -6.83
N THR A 83 -0.62 -7.74 -5.59
CA THR A 83 -0.07 -8.35 -4.38
C THR A 83 -0.53 -9.80 -4.21
N ILE A 84 -1.83 -10.08 -4.43
CA ILE A 84 -2.38 -11.44 -4.36
C ILE A 84 -1.76 -12.34 -5.43
N LEU A 85 -1.66 -11.85 -6.67
CA LEU A 85 -1.03 -12.61 -7.77
C LEU A 85 0.45 -12.85 -7.52
N SER A 86 1.17 -11.85 -6.98
CA SER A 86 2.59 -11.98 -6.64
C SER A 86 2.80 -12.97 -5.49
N PHE A 87 1.91 -12.96 -4.49
CA PHE A 87 1.92 -13.94 -3.40
C PHE A 87 1.68 -15.36 -3.91
N ALA A 88 0.66 -15.56 -4.75
CA ALA A 88 0.37 -16.85 -5.36
C ALA A 88 1.55 -17.35 -6.22
N SER A 89 2.16 -16.46 -7.00
CA SER A 89 3.34 -16.76 -7.81
C SER A 89 4.55 -17.14 -6.96
N MET A 90 4.78 -16.42 -5.85
CA MET A 90 5.83 -16.74 -4.87
C MET A 90 5.61 -18.13 -4.27
N LEU A 91 4.38 -18.45 -3.82
CA LEU A 91 4.04 -19.77 -3.28
C LEU A 91 4.25 -20.87 -4.34
N PHE A 92 3.86 -20.64 -5.59
CA PHE A 92 4.04 -21.63 -6.65
C PHE A 92 5.53 -21.84 -6.99
N TYR A 93 6.32 -20.77 -6.99
CA TYR A 93 7.76 -20.82 -7.25
C TYR A 93 8.51 -21.56 -6.14
N TYR A 94 8.17 -21.26 -4.88
CA TYR A 94 8.81 -21.86 -3.71
C TYR A 94 8.19 -23.21 -3.28
N ARG A 95 7.07 -23.62 -3.89
CA ARG A 95 6.46 -24.94 -3.63
C ARG A 95 7.44 -26.10 -3.84
N SER A 96 8.39 -25.97 -4.76
CA SER A 96 9.38 -27.02 -5.05
C SER A 96 10.51 -27.09 -4.02
N TYR A 97 10.59 -26.10 -3.12
CA TYR A 97 11.59 -25.99 -2.06
C TYR A 97 10.98 -26.21 -0.66
N LEU A 98 9.67 -26.42 -0.57
CA LEU A 98 8.94 -26.87 0.63
C LEU A 98 8.86 -28.40 0.64
#